data_AF-A0A950PP21-F1
#
_entry.id   AF-A0A950PP21-F1
#
_cell.length_a   1.000
_cell.length_b   1.000
_cell.length_c   1.000
_cell.angle_alpha   90.00
_cell.angle_beta   90.00
_cell.angle_gamma   90.00
#
_symmetry.space_group_name_H-M   'P 1'
#
loop_
_entity.id
_entity.type
_entity.pdbx_description
1 polymer ?
#
loop_
_entity_poly.entity_id
_entity_poly.type
_entity_poly.pdbx_seq_one_letter_code
_entity_poly.pdbx_strand_id
1 'polypeptide(L)'
;RTAVHGVSGDTTLVGISGPVKADTVSGNVEAQAVSGELRVSSVSGDLTVVEGTGSKVRADSVSGNMVLDLDPSAGADVRLTTVSGEIAIRIPEPGDAEVDANTTSGAVSCAFDELRITGEWGAKKISGRIGTGDARLKATTVTGAIALLRRPPTDAAKPEDQSQDLPPSGRTSSGKDA
;
A
#
# COMPACT_ATOMS: atom_id res chain seq x y z
N ARG A 1 11.92 -8.45 -20.33
CA ARG A 1 12.64 -7.60 -19.35
C ARG A 1 12.41 -6.16 -19.77
N THR A 2 11.78 -5.37 -18.91
CA THR A 2 11.48 -3.96 -19.15
C THR A 2 12.42 -3.11 -18.33
N ALA A 3 13.03 -2.10 -18.93
CA ALA A 3 13.92 -1.16 -18.24
C ALA A 3 13.49 0.27 -18.60
N VAL A 4 13.30 1.10 -17.58
CA VAL A 4 12.95 2.51 -17.70
C VAL A 4 13.99 3.34 -16.97
N HIS A 5 14.48 4.37 -17.65
CA HIS A 5 15.44 5.32 -17.10
C HIS A 5 14.86 6.72 -17.27
N GLY A 6 14.53 7.36 -16.15
CA GLY A 6 14.08 8.75 -16.07
C GLY A 6 15.14 9.61 -15.41
N VAL A 7 15.32 10.84 -15.87
CA VAL A 7 16.10 11.85 -15.13
C VAL A 7 15.14 12.85 -14.49
N SER A 8 14.18 13.32 -15.29
CA SER A 8 13.12 14.23 -14.87
C SER A 8 11.81 13.79 -15.51
N GLY A 9 10.75 13.64 -14.72
CA GLY A 9 9.40 13.36 -15.20
C GLY A 9 8.78 12.12 -14.57
N ASP A 10 7.46 12.06 -14.61
CA ASP A 10 6.68 10.98 -14.01
C ASP A 10 6.67 9.74 -14.91
N THR A 11 6.73 8.57 -14.28
CA THR A 11 6.75 7.27 -14.96
C THR A 11 5.54 6.45 -14.50
N THR A 12 4.67 6.09 -15.45
CA THR A 12 3.54 5.21 -15.19
C THR A 12 3.76 3.86 -15.88
N LEU A 13 3.71 2.78 -15.12
CA LEU A 13 3.86 1.40 -15.55
C LEU A 13 2.52 0.69 -15.35
N VAL A 14 1.84 0.29 -16.42
CA VAL A 14 0.51 -0.35 -16.33
C VAL A 14 0.53 -1.72 -16.98
N GLY A 15 0.03 -2.74 -16.27
CA GLY A 15 -0.17 -4.08 -16.81
C GLY A 15 1.12 -4.77 -17.25
N ILE A 16 2.23 -4.49 -16.54
CA ILE A 16 3.53 -5.02 -16.90
C ILE A 16 3.72 -6.41 -16.29
N SER A 17 4.02 -7.38 -17.15
CA SER A 17 4.33 -8.75 -16.75
C SER A 17 5.80 -9.08 -16.95
N GLY A 18 6.44 -9.66 -15.94
CA GLY A 18 7.85 -10.05 -15.94
C GLY A 18 8.76 -9.03 -15.24
N PRO A 19 10.09 -9.17 -15.37
CA PRO A 19 11.04 -8.34 -14.63
C PRO A 19 11.08 -6.91 -15.15
N VAL A 20 10.86 -5.95 -14.26
CA VAL A 20 10.86 -4.50 -14.48
C VAL A 20 11.95 -3.84 -13.65
N LYS A 21 12.74 -2.99 -14.28
CA LYS A 21 13.65 -2.07 -13.60
C LYS A 21 13.29 -0.62 -13.96
N ALA A 22 12.99 0.20 -12.96
CA ALA A 22 12.77 1.63 -13.13
C ALA A 22 13.82 2.39 -12.31
N ASP A 23 14.70 3.13 -12.98
CA ASP A 23 15.63 4.04 -12.32
C ASP A 23 15.19 5.48 -12.66
N THR A 24 14.94 6.30 -11.64
CA THR A 24 14.64 7.72 -11.82
C THR A 24 15.50 8.59 -10.89
N VAL A 25 15.76 9.84 -11.28
CA VAL A 25 16.43 10.81 -10.41
C VAL A 25 15.39 11.72 -9.77
N SER A 26 14.53 12.34 -10.58
CA SER A 26 13.47 13.22 -10.11
C SER A 26 12.16 12.94 -10.84
N GLY A 27 11.14 12.53 -10.11
CA GLY A 27 9.81 12.26 -10.67
C GLY A 27 9.13 11.09 -9.98
N ASN A 28 7.81 11.06 -10.08
CA ASN A 28 6.99 10.04 -9.41
C ASN A 28 6.96 8.76 -10.23
N VAL A 29 6.96 7.61 -9.55
CA VAL A 29 6.81 6.31 -10.19
C VAL A 29 5.49 5.72 -9.74
N GLU A 30 4.61 5.48 -10.70
CA GLU A 30 3.35 4.79 -10.48
C GLU A 30 3.38 3.45 -11.20
N ALA A 31 3.12 2.38 -10.47
CA ALA A 31 3.11 1.02 -10.98
C ALA A 31 1.77 0.36 -10.66
N GLN A 32 0.98 0.07 -11.69
CA GLN A 32 -0.33 -0.56 -11.56
C GLN A 32 -0.34 -1.93 -12.24
N ALA A 33 -0.93 -2.93 -11.58
CA ALA A 33 -1.09 -4.29 -12.10
C ALA A 33 0.23 -4.89 -12.58
N VAL A 34 1.29 -4.73 -11.79
CA VAL A 34 2.62 -5.25 -12.09
C VAL A 34 2.76 -6.66 -11.53
N SER A 35 3.04 -7.61 -12.41
CA SER A 35 3.27 -9.01 -12.06
C SER A 35 4.73 -9.41 -12.36
N GLY A 36 5.39 -10.07 -11.41
CA GLY A 36 6.80 -10.48 -11.53
C GLY A 36 7.75 -9.74 -10.59
N GLU A 37 8.98 -9.49 -11.03
CA GLU A 37 10.00 -8.79 -10.23
C GLU A 37 9.99 -7.30 -10.56
N LEU A 38 9.70 -6.45 -9.58
CA LEU A 38 9.76 -5.00 -9.70
C LEU A 38 10.95 -4.46 -8.91
N ARG A 39 11.86 -3.77 -9.60
CA ARG A 39 12.95 -3.03 -8.98
C ARG A 39 12.85 -1.55 -9.33
N VAL A 40 12.66 -0.71 -8.31
CA VAL A 40 12.61 0.74 -8.43
C VAL A 40 13.77 1.36 -7.67
N SER A 41 14.47 2.30 -8.29
CA SER A 41 15.49 3.11 -7.65
C SER A 41 15.24 4.57 -7.99
N SER A 42 14.97 5.40 -6.97
CA SER A 42 14.73 6.83 -7.11
C SER A 42 15.69 7.63 -6.25
N VAL A 43 16.00 8.88 -6.63
CA VAL A 43 16.66 9.82 -5.72
C VAL A 43 15.60 10.71 -5.05
N SER A 44 14.67 11.25 -5.83
CA SER A 44 13.61 12.11 -5.32
C SER A 44 12.31 11.89 -6.09
N GLY A 45 11.26 11.55 -5.36
CA GLY A 45 9.92 11.36 -5.93
C GLY A 45 9.16 10.26 -5.21
N ASP A 46 7.85 10.30 -5.34
CA ASP A 46 6.97 9.36 -4.67
C ASP A 46 6.86 8.07 -5.50
N LEU A 47 6.79 6.94 -4.80
CA LEU A 47 6.51 5.64 -5.41
C LEU A 47 5.14 5.18 -4.97
N THR A 48 4.26 4.96 -5.95
CA THR A 48 2.96 4.35 -5.72
C THR A 48 2.90 3.02 -6.46
N VAL A 49 2.60 1.93 -5.74
CA VAL A 49 2.35 0.61 -6.32
C VAL A 49 0.93 0.19 -5.99
N VAL A 50 0.14 -0.11 -7.00
CA VAL A 50 -1.25 -0.56 -6.89
C VAL A 50 -1.38 -1.92 -7.59
N GLU A 51 -2.06 -2.87 -6.94
CA GLU A 51 -2.25 -4.23 -7.46
C GLU A 51 -0.90 -4.92 -7.78
N GLY A 52 0.09 -4.74 -6.91
CA GLY A 52 1.36 -5.44 -7.01
C GLY A 52 1.20 -6.90 -6.61
N THR A 53 1.12 -7.80 -7.59
CA THR A 53 1.06 -9.28 -7.41
C THR A 53 2.43 -9.93 -7.54
N GLY A 54 3.48 -9.12 -7.64
CA GLY A 54 4.84 -9.56 -7.88
C GLY A 54 5.43 -10.36 -6.73
N SER A 55 6.08 -11.49 -7.04
CA SER A 55 6.79 -12.31 -6.05
C SER A 55 8.03 -11.59 -5.47
N LYS A 56 8.51 -10.50 -6.10
CA LYS A 56 9.65 -9.72 -5.61
C LYS A 56 9.46 -8.25 -5.89
N VAL A 57 9.45 -7.42 -4.86
CA VAL A 57 9.38 -5.96 -4.98
C VAL A 57 10.54 -5.36 -4.22
N ARG A 58 11.38 -4.59 -4.91
CA ARG A 58 12.48 -3.83 -4.29
C ARG A 58 12.37 -2.38 -4.67
N ALA A 59 12.22 -1.51 -3.70
CA ALA A 59 12.19 -0.08 -3.91
C ALA A 59 13.22 0.60 -3.01
N ASP A 60 14.10 1.37 -3.63
CA ASP A 60 15.11 2.17 -2.94
C ASP A 60 14.88 3.64 -3.33
N SER A 61 14.70 4.52 -2.34
CA SER A 61 14.65 5.98 -2.56
C SER A 61 15.57 6.72 -1.58
N VAL A 62 16.00 7.92 -1.94
CA VAL A 62 16.64 8.82 -0.96
C VAL A 62 15.58 9.70 -0.32
N SER A 63 14.72 10.32 -1.12
CA SER A 63 13.63 11.15 -0.62
C SER A 63 12.32 10.92 -1.37
N GLY A 64 11.22 10.82 -0.62
CA GLY A 64 9.89 10.63 -1.18
C GLY A 64 9.11 9.56 -0.43
N ASN A 65 7.80 9.61 -0.60
CA ASN A 65 6.86 8.71 0.06
C ASN A 65 6.67 7.44 -0.77
N MET A 66 6.54 6.32 -0.08
CA MET A 66 6.28 5.02 -0.70
C MET A 66 4.93 4.51 -0.24
N VAL A 67 3.97 4.42 -1.16
CA VAL A 67 2.66 3.84 -0.90
C VAL A 67 2.54 2.55 -1.71
N LEU A 68 2.43 1.43 -1.01
CA LEU A 68 2.32 0.13 -1.65
C LEU A 68 1.04 -0.57 -1.22
N ASP A 69 0.20 -0.88 -2.20
CA ASP A 69 -0.93 -1.79 -2.09
C ASP A 69 -0.54 -3.11 -2.74
N LEU A 70 -0.20 -4.09 -1.90
CA LEU A 70 0.39 -5.35 -2.31
C LEU A 70 -0.60 -6.47 -2.10
N ASP A 71 -0.59 -7.41 -3.04
CA ASP A 71 -1.23 -8.71 -2.88
C ASP A 71 -0.13 -9.78 -2.86
N PRO A 72 0.57 -9.95 -1.72
CA PRO A 72 1.73 -10.82 -1.65
C PRO A 72 1.29 -12.27 -1.86
N SER A 73 1.67 -12.84 -3.00
CA SER A 73 1.58 -14.29 -3.23
C SER A 73 2.49 -15.03 -2.22
N ALA A 74 2.18 -16.30 -1.93
CA ALA A 74 3.08 -17.16 -1.14
C ALA A 74 4.53 -17.08 -1.65
N GLY A 75 5.48 -16.78 -0.76
CA GLY A 75 6.90 -16.60 -1.09
C GLY A 75 7.30 -15.21 -1.61
N ALA A 76 6.44 -14.19 -1.53
CA ALA A 76 6.80 -12.84 -1.96
C ALA A 76 7.91 -12.22 -1.07
N ASP A 77 8.92 -11.57 -1.67
CA ASP A 77 9.97 -10.80 -0.97
C ASP A 77 9.84 -9.32 -1.32
N VAL A 78 9.35 -8.54 -0.37
CA VAL A 78 9.14 -7.09 -0.49
C VAL A 78 10.18 -6.38 0.36
N ARG A 79 10.98 -5.51 -0.24
CA ARG A 79 11.99 -4.70 0.47
C ARG A 79 11.90 -3.25 0.05
N LEU A 80 11.64 -2.39 1.01
CA LEU A 80 11.53 -0.95 0.83
C LEU A 80 12.60 -0.27 1.68
N THR A 81 13.40 0.58 1.06
CA THR A 81 14.42 1.37 1.72
C THR A 81 14.25 2.83 1.32
N THR A 82 14.11 3.72 2.29
CA THR A 82 14.17 5.16 2.06
C THR A 82 15.05 5.85 3.11
N VAL A 83 15.63 7.00 2.79
CA VAL A 83 16.34 7.81 3.80
C VAL A 83 15.38 8.80 4.43
N SER A 84 14.58 9.50 3.62
CA SER A 84 13.65 10.53 4.11
C SER A 84 12.31 10.44 3.41
N GLY A 85 11.29 9.99 4.13
CA GLY A 85 9.94 9.86 3.60
C GLY A 85 9.12 8.82 4.33
N GLU A 86 7.82 8.85 4.07
CA GLU A 86 6.85 7.96 4.69
C GLU A 86 6.75 6.65 3.91
N ILE A 87 6.57 5.54 4.62
CA ILE A 87 6.29 4.24 4.02
C ILE A 87 4.92 3.80 4.50
N ALA A 88 3.95 3.77 3.60
CA ALA A 88 2.61 3.23 3.83
C ALA A 88 2.44 1.92 3.07
N ILE A 89 2.15 0.83 3.78
CA ILE A 89 1.94 -0.47 3.15
C ILE A 89 0.58 -1.00 3.56
N ARG A 90 -0.20 -1.43 2.56
CA ARG A 90 -1.48 -2.10 2.73
C ARG A 90 -1.33 -3.57 2.41
N ILE A 91 -1.77 -4.42 3.33
CA ILE A 91 -1.78 -5.89 3.18
C ILE A 91 -3.24 -6.38 3.22
N PRO A 92 -3.68 -7.27 2.31
CA PRO A 92 -5.01 -7.86 2.34
C PRO A 92 -5.27 -8.66 3.62
N GLU A 93 -6.54 -8.71 4.02
CA GLU A 93 -7.03 -9.58 5.10
C GLU A 93 -8.00 -10.63 4.52
N PRO A 94 -7.73 -11.95 4.65
CA PRO A 94 -6.58 -12.55 5.31
C PRO A 94 -5.29 -12.36 4.51
N GLY A 95 -4.18 -12.17 5.20
CA GLY A 95 -2.85 -12.02 4.60
C GLY A 95 -1.80 -12.81 5.36
N ASP A 96 -0.78 -13.28 4.65
CA ASP A 96 0.28 -14.12 5.20
C ASP A 96 1.65 -13.50 4.96
N ALA A 97 2.18 -12.78 5.96
CA ALA A 97 3.46 -12.09 5.83
C ALA A 97 4.23 -12.00 7.15
N GLU A 98 5.53 -12.27 7.10
CA GLU A 98 6.49 -11.88 8.13
C GLU A 98 6.93 -10.44 7.88
N VAL A 99 6.68 -9.58 8.87
CA VAL A 99 6.90 -8.14 8.79
C VAL A 99 8.12 -7.76 9.63
N ASP A 100 9.03 -7.00 9.04
CA ASP A 100 10.15 -6.34 9.71
C ASP A 100 10.26 -4.90 9.19
N ALA A 101 9.67 -3.95 9.92
CA ALA A 101 9.69 -2.54 9.54
C ALA A 101 10.44 -1.72 10.59
N ASN A 102 11.41 -0.90 10.18
CA ASN A 102 12.21 -0.08 11.08
C ASN A 102 12.34 1.37 10.61
N THR A 103 12.21 2.31 11.55
CA THR A 103 12.49 3.73 11.36
C THR A 103 13.50 4.20 12.40
N THR A 104 14.49 5.01 12.04
CA THR A 104 15.39 5.62 13.04
C THR A 104 14.72 6.78 13.77
N SER A 105 13.90 7.55 13.07
CA SER A 105 13.19 8.70 13.63
C SER A 105 11.88 8.93 12.87
N GLY A 106 10.76 8.78 13.59
CA GLY A 106 9.43 8.96 13.03
C GLY A 106 8.37 8.20 13.83
N ALA A 107 7.12 8.40 13.46
CA ALA A 107 6.01 7.64 14.02
C ALA A 107 5.90 6.27 13.36
N VAL A 108 5.44 5.27 14.11
CA VAL A 108 5.06 3.98 13.54
C VAL A 108 3.61 3.70 13.90
N SER A 109 2.82 3.35 12.90
CA SER A 109 1.44 2.94 13.05
C SER A 109 1.28 1.54 12.50
N CYS A 110 0.66 0.66 13.27
CA CYS A 110 0.41 -0.71 12.88
C CYS A 110 -1.05 -1.03 13.15
N ALA A 111 -1.77 -1.42 12.12
CA ALA A 111 -3.16 -1.84 12.22
C ALA A 111 -3.30 -3.32 12.60
N PHE A 112 -2.20 -4.09 12.71
CA PHE A 112 -2.24 -5.52 13.05
C PHE A 112 -1.92 -5.72 14.53
N ASP A 113 -2.83 -6.39 15.24
CA ASP A 113 -2.74 -6.63 16.68
C ASP A 113 -1.69 -7.70 17.02
N GLU A 114 -1.38 -8.60 16.08
CA GLU A 114 -0.37 -9.65 16.24
C GLU A 114 1.06 -9.13 16.12
N LEU A 115 1.26 -7.91 15.58
CA LEU A 115 2.57 -7.33 15.37
C LEU A 115 3.04 -6.56 16.60
N ARG A 116 4.29 -6.79 16.99
CA ARG A 116 4.90 -6.13 18.13
C ARG A 116 5.63 -4.86 17.69
N ILE A 117 5.27 -3.74 18.29
CA ILE A 117 6.00 -2.47 18.15
C ILE A 117 7.02 -2.37 19.29
N THR A 118 8.25 -1.99 18.95
CA THR A 118 9.36 -1.77 19.89
C THR A 118 10.05 -0.45 19.56
N GLY A 119 10.74 0.15 20.55
CA GLY A 119 11.42 1.44 20.38
C GLY A 119 10.57 2.60 20.87
N GLU A 120 10.63 2.85 22.18
CA GLU A 120 9.90 3.94 22.81
C GLU A 120 10.60 5.28 22.53
N TRP A 121 11.94 5.32 22.64
CA TRP A 121 12.78 6.51 22.47
C TRP A 121 13.86 6.26 21.39
N GLY A 122 13.76 6.94 20.24
CA GLY A 122 14.67 6.77 19.11
C GLY A 122 14.12 5.85 18.01
N ALA A 123 14.95 4.90 17.55
CA ALA A 123 14.58 4.00 16.46
C ALA A 123 13.41 3.10 16.85
N LYS A 124 12.36 3.10 16.03
CA LYS A 124 11.16 2.28 16.21
C LYS A 124 11.18 1.11 15.25
N LYS A 125 10.69 -0.04 15.71
CA LYS A 125 10.61 -1.26 14.91
C LYS A 125 9.27 -1.95 15.11
N ILE A 126 8.61 -2.30 14.02
CA ILE A 126 7.48 -3.20 13.96
C ILE A 126 8.02 -4.56 13.52
N SER A 127 7.74 -5.61 14.27
CA SER A 127 8.09 -6.97 13.88
C SER A 127 7.05 -7.97 14.31
N GLY A 128 6.84 -9.00 13.49
CA GLY A 128 5.97 -10.12 13.82
C GLY A 128 5.57 -10.88 12.57
N ARG A 129 4.63 -11.81 12.75
CA ARG A 129 4.14 -12.69 11.70
C ARG A 129 2.63 -12.59 11.65
N ILE A 130 2.12 -12.31 10.46
CA ILE A 130 0.70 -12.33 10.14
C ILE A 130 0.44 -13.67 9.45
N GLY A 131 -0.53 -14.43 9.96
CA GLY A 131 -0.88 -15.76 9.42
C GLY A 131 0.29 -16.76 9.43
N THR A 132 0.51 -17.45 8.31
CA THR A 132 1.60 -18.44 8.16
C THR A 132 2.98 -17.78 8.01
N GLY A 133 3.02 -16.53 7.52
CA GLY A 133 4.25 -15.79 7.24
C GLY A 133 4.99 -16.27 5.99
N ASP A 134 4.28 -16.70 4.95
CA ASP A 134 4.86 -17.18 3.70
C ASP A 134 5.46 -16.05 2.84
N ALA A 135 4.98 -14.82 2.97
CA ALA A 135 5.62 -13.65 2.39
C ALA A 135 6.56 -12.97 3.39
N ARG A 136 7.55 -12.22 2.89
CA ARG A 136 8.47 -11.43 3.71
C ARG A 136 8.40 -9.97 3.31
N LEU A 137 8.08 -9.13 4.26
CA LEU A 137 7.97 -7.69 4.09
C LEU A 137 8.98 -6.99 4.98
N LYS A 138 9.92 -6.28 4.35
CA LYS A 138 10.92 -5.47 5.03
C LYS A 138 10.79 -4.01 4.62
N ALA A 139 10.63 -3.12 5.58
CA ALA A 139 10.58 -1.69 5.35
C ALA A 139 11.62 -0.98 6.21
N THR A 140 12.41 -0.09 5.62
CA THR A 140 13.46 0.65 6.32
C THR A 140 13.40 2.11 5.92
N THR A 141 13.20 2.99 6.89
CA THR A 141 13.38 4.43 6.72
C THR A 141 14.35 4.97 7.78
N VAL A 142 15.09 6.03 7.47
CA VAL A 142 15.90 6.73 8.49
C VAL A 142 15.06 7.80 9.15
N THR A 143 14.43 8.65 8.36
CA THR A 143 13.54 9.71 8.85
C THR A 143 12.21 9.66 8.13
N GLY A 144 11.15 9.40 8.87
CA GLY A 144 9.81 9.32 8.33
C GLY A 144 8.94 8.30 9.05
N ALA A 145 7.64 8.41 8.82
CA ALA A 145 6.66 7.54 9.42
C ALA A 145 6.57 6.20 8.66
N ILE A 146 6.26 5.13 9.39
CA ILE A 146 5.88 3.85 8.79
C ILE A 146 4.44 3.55 9.21
N ALA A 147 3.56 3.38 8.24
CA ALA A 147 2.19 2.96 8.44
C ALA A 147 1.96 1.59 7.81
N LEU A 148 1.58 0.62 8.62
CA LEU A 148 1.18 -0.71 8.15
C LEU A 148 -0.32 -0.87 8.38
N LEU A 149 -1.07 -0.94 7.28
CA LEU A 149 -2.52 -0.85 7.29
C LEU A 149 -3.15 -2.14 6.74
N ARG A 150 -4.34 -2.47 7.25
CA ARG A 150 -5.18 -3.54 6.72
C ARG A 150 -5.90 -3.07 5.45
N ARG A 151 -5.90 -3.89 4.40
CA ARG A 151 -6.78 -3.74 3.25
C ARG A 151 -7.96 -4.69 3.43
N PRO A 152 -9.17 -4.18 3.68
CA PRO A 152 -10.35 -5.04 3.74
C PRO A 152 -10.54 -5.75 2.39
N PRO A 153 -11.05 -7.00 2.37
CA PRO A 153 -11.34 -7.70 1.13
C PRO A 153 -12.36 -6.89 0.31
N THR A 154 -12.11 -6.78 -1.00
CA THR A 154 -12.87 -5.96 -1.96
C THR A 154 -14.37 -6.30 -2.04
N ASP A 155 -14.83 -7.36 -1.37
CA ASP A 155 -16.25 -7.74 -1.26
C ASP A 155 -17.08 -6.80 -0.35
N ALA A 156 -16.43 -5.86 0.36
CA ALA A 156 -17.11 -4.88 1.21
C ALA A 156 -17.55 -3.60 0.49
N ALA A 157 -17.25 -3.43 -0.81
CA ALA A 157 -17.80 -2.34 -1.61
C ALA A 157 -19.12 -2.76 -2.28
N LYS A 158 -20.09 -3.23 -1.48
CA LYS A 158 -21.49 -3.15 -1.94
C LYS A 158 -21.84 -1.66 -1.89
N PRO A 159 -22.19 -1.00 -3.01
CA PRO A 159 -22.77 0.33 -2.93
C PRO A 159 -24.00 0.20 -2.05
N GLU A 160 -24.00 0.84 -0.88
CA GLU A 160 -25.23 1.07 -0.14
C GLU A 160 -26.09 1.96 -1.02
N ASP A 161 -26.95 1.30 -1.78
CA ASP A 161 -28.07 1.86 -2.52
C ASP A 161 -28.92 2.66 -1.53
N GLN A 162 -28.62 3.96 -1.39
CA GLN A 162 -29.49 4.93 -0.72
C GLN A 162 -30.71 5.21 -1.61
N SER A 163 -31.51 4.19 -1.88
CA SER A 163 -32.90 4.39 -2.28
C SER A 163 -33.67 4.76 -1.01
N GLN A 164 -33.81 6.06 -0.80
CA GLN A 164 -34.70 6.63 0.20
C GLN A 164 -36.12 6.12 -0.02
N ASP A 165 -36.53 5.18 0.81
CA ASP A 165 -37.90 4.69 0.92
C ASP A 165 -38.73 5.80 1.60
N LEU A 166 -39.26 6.74 0.80
CA LEU A 166 -40.32 7.63 1.24
C LEU A 166 -41.59 6.80 1.44
N PRO A 167 -42.19 6.75 2.65
CA PRO A 167 -43.44 6.04 2.82
C PRO A 167 -44.55 6.73 2.02
N PRO A 168 -45.39 6.00 1.27
CA PRO A 168 -46.58 6.58 0.68
C PRO A 168 -47.59 6.87 1.80
N SER A 169 -47.82 8.15 2.12
CA SER A 169 -48.96 8.52 2.96
C SER A 169 -50.24 8.32 2.16
N GLY A 170 -50.95 7.23 2.43
CA GLY A 170 -52.27 6.96 1.89
C GLY A 170 -53.39 7.62 2.69
N ARG A 171 -54.28 8.32 1.96
CA ARG A 171 -55.74 8.60 2.17
C ARG A 171 -56.12 9.31 3.50
N THR A 172 -57.02 10.32 3.51
CA THR A 172 -58.47 10.17 3.29
C THR A 172 -59.21 11.52 3.04
N SER A 173 -60.30 11.42 2.26
CA SER A 173 -61.58 12.17 2.23
C SER A 173 -61.78 13.54 2.91
N SER A 174 -62.17 14.53 2.09
CA SER A 174 -63.28 15.50 2.31
C SER A 174 -63.57 16.12 0.92
N GLY A 175 -64.77 16.22 0.35
CA GLY A 175 -66.10 16.33 0.90
C GLY A 175 -66.48 17.80 1.04
N LYS A 176 -66.80 18.53 -0.06
CA LYS A 176 -67.77 19.64 -0.03
C LYS A 176 -68.10 20.26 -1.41
N ASP A 177 -69.38 20.13 -1.79
CA ASP A 177 -70.32 21.12 -2.34
C ASP A 177 -69.83 22.25 -3.28
N ALA A 178 -70.36 22.26 -4.51
CA ALA A 178 -71.30 23.28 -5.03
C ALA A 178 -71.38 23.24 -6.57
#